data_AF-A0A0F9H639-F1
#
_entry.id   AF-A0A0F9H639-F1
#
_cell.length_a   1.000
_cell.length_b   1.000
_cell.length_c   1.000
_cell.angle_alpha   90.00
_cell.angle_beta   90.00
_cell.angle_gamma   90.00
#
_symmetry.space_group_name_H-M   'P 1'
#
loop_
_entity.id
_entity.type
_entity.pdbx_description
1 polymer ?
#
loop_
_entity_poly.entity_id
_entity_poly.type
_entity_poly.pdbx_seq_one_letter_code
_entity_poly.pdbx_strand_id
1 'polypeptide(L)'
;MTKPMMDLRELVEKSADADILREMIGFAAERLMELEVGVATGASYGEKNVERLAQRNGYTTVTSHRSGETEDATIADLAVALSTGQIKTGSASRTDRMAKYNQLLRIEEQLGPAAIYGGALFFRRGTARR
;
A
#
# COMPACT_ATOMS: atom_id res chain seq x y z
N MET A 1 -12.80 -51.51 19.90
CA MET A 1 -11.49 -50.92 19.54
C MET A 1 -11.72 -49.80 18.54
N THR A 2 -12.16 -48.64 19.01
CA THR A 2 -12.36 -47.44 18.19
C THR A 2 -11.00 -46.80 17.98
N LYS A 3 -10.42 -46.95 16.78
CA LYS A 3 -9.32 -46.09 16.37
C LYS A 3 -9.85 -44.65 16.43
N PRO A 4 -9.27 -43.76 17.26
CA PRO A 4 -9.66 -42.35 17.22
C PRO A 4 -9.34 -41.82 15.83
N MET A 5 -10.19 -40.92 15.34
CA MET A 5 -10.00 -40.12 14.13
C MET A 5 -8.52 -39.96 13.82
N MET A 6 -8.09 -40.51 12.68
CA MET A 6 -6.85 -40.09 12.04
C MET A 6 -6.79 -38.56 12.16
N ASP A 7 -5.77 -38.07 12.86
CA ASP A 7 -5.56 -36.65 13.05
C ASP A 7 -5.45 -36.03 11.66
N LEU A 8 -6.40 -35.16 11.32
CA LEU A 8 -6.46 -34.47 10.04
C LEU A 8 -5.17 -33.68 9.79
N ARG A 9 -4.42 -33.34 10.85
CA ARG A 9 -3.10 -32.71 10.77
C ARG A 9 -2.02 -33.68 10.30
N GLU A 10 -2.03 -34.95 10.73
CA GLU A 10 -1.05 -35.95 10.28
C GLU A 10 -1.18 -36.28 8.79
N LEU A 11 -2.40 -36.24 8.23
CA LEU A 11 -2.64 -36.53 6.81
C LEU A 11 -2.19 -35.37 5.90
N VAL A 12 -2.31 -34.13 6.39
CA VAL A 12 -1.89 -32.89 5.71
C VAL A 12 -0.38 -32.67 5.80
N GLU A 13 0.34 -33.29 6.73
CA GLU A 13 1.80 -33.10 6.83
C GLU A 13 2.63 -34.05 5.97
N LYS A 14 2.03 -35.07 5.32
CA LYS A 14 2.81 -36.18 4.71
C LYS A 14 2.51 -36.57 3.27
N SER A 15 1.73 -35.80 2.51
CA SER A 15 1.44 -36.11 1.11
C SER A 15 1.90 -34.97 0.20
N ALA A 16 2.43 -35.30 -0.99
CA ALA A 16 2.69 -34.33 -2.06
C ALA A 16 1.44 -33.48 -2.38
N ASP A 17 0.26 -34.03 -2.08
CA ASP A 17 -1.04 -33.37 -2.18
C ASP A 17 -1.18 -32.16 -1.25
N ALA A 18 -0.52 -32.15 -0.10
CA ALA A 18 -0.56 -31.01 0.83
C ALA A 18 0.30 -29.83 0.34
N ASP A 19 1.40 -30.11 -0.34
CA ASP A 19 2.23 -29.07 -0.97
C ASP A 19 1.52 -28.49 -2.19
N ILE A 20 0.86 -29.34 -2.99
CA ILE A 20 -0.02 -28.89 -4.08
C ILE A 20 -1.17 -28.05 -3.52
N LEU A 21 -1.79 -28.46 -2.43
CA LEU A 21 -2.84 -27.66 -1.77
C LEU A 21 -2.31 -26.31 -1.27
N ARG A 22 -1.10 -26.25 -0.70
CA ARG A 22 -0.46 -24.98 -0.31
C ARG A 22 -0.17 -24.10 -1.51
N GLU A 23 0.32 -24.65 -2.62
CA GLU A 23 0.53 -23.92 -3.87
C GLU A 23 -0.79 -23.41 -4.45
N MET A 24 -1.83 -24.24 -4.48
CA MET A 24 -3.15 -23.86 -4.99
C MET A 24 -3.79 -22.77 -4.12
N ILE A 25 -3.67 -22.87 -2.80
CA ILE A 25 -4.14 -21.83 -1.86
C ILE A 25 -3.32 -20.55 -2.04
N GLY A 26 -2.00 -20.66 -2.18
CA GLY A 26 -1.12 -19.52 -2.43
C GLY A 26 -1.48 -18.81 -3.73
N PHE A 27 -1.64 -19.55 -4.82
CA PHE A 27 -2.05 -19.04 -6.12
C PHE A 27 -3.44 -18.39 -6.07
N ALA A 28 -4.42 -19.03 -5.41
CA ALA A 28 -5.76 -18.46 -5.27
C ALA A 28 -5.75 -17.17 -4.43
N ALA A 29 -4.98 -17.12 -3.35
CA ALA A 29 -4.82 -15.93 -2.51
C ALA A 29 -4.13 -14.79 -3.26
N GLU A 30 -3.11 -15.10 -4.06
CA GLU A 30 -2.43 -14.16 -4.95
C GLU A 30 -3.40 -13.57 -5.99
N ARG A 31 -4.23 -14.40 -6.64
CA ARG A 31 -5.23 -13.93 -7.61
C ARG A 31 -6.37 -13.13 -6.98
N LEU A 32 -6.83 -13.52 -5.79
CA LEU A 32 -7.82 -12.75 -5.04
C LEU A 32 -7.28 -11.38 -4.64
N MET A 33 -6.06 -11.31 -4.11
CA MET A 33 -5.42 -10.04 -3.81
C MET A 33 -5.17 -9.21 -5.07
N GLU A 34 -4.80 -9.81 -6.19
CA GLU A 34 -4.64 -9.10 -7.45
C GLU A 34 -5.94 -8.44 -7.92
N LEU A 35 -7.06 -9.15 -7.80
CA LEU A 35 -8.38 -8.61 -8.13
C LEU A 35 -8.79 -7.49 -7.15
N GLU A 36 -8.60 -7.68 -5.84
CA GLU A 36 -8.99 -6.68 -4.83
C GLU A 36 -8.07 -5.44 -4.86
N VAL A 37 -6.75 -5.63 -4.85
CA VAL A 37 -5.75 -4.55 -4.85
C VAL A 37 -5.74 -3.86 -6.21
N GLY A 38 -5.87 -4.60 -7.31
CA GLY A 38 -5.93 -4.03 -8.66
C GLY A 38 -7.13 -3.11 -8.83
N VAL A 39 -8.31 -3.53 -8.37
CA VAL A 39 -9.53 -2.69 -8.42
C VAL A 39 -9.44 -1.48 -7.50
N ALA A 40 -8.86 -1.63 -6.30
CA ALA A 40 -8.80 -0.55 -5.32
C ALA A 40 -7.66 0.46 -5.55
N THR A 41 -6.56 0.03 -6.19
CA THR A 41 -5.31 0.82 -6.26
C THR A 41 -4.75 1.03 -7.67
N GLY A 42 -5.29 0.33 -8.67
CA GLY A 42 -4.82 0.39 -10.06
C GLY A 42 -3.46 -0.28 -10.33
N ALA A 43 -2.89 -1.01 -9.36
CA ALA A 43 -1.58 -1.67 -9.47
C ALA A 43 -1.68 -3.20 -9.43
N SER A 44 -0.89 -3.90 -10.24
CA SER A 44 -0.92 -5.37 -10.35
C SER A 44 -0.31 -6.08 -9.14
N TYR A 45 -0.65 -7.36 -8.95
CA TYR A 45 0.01 -8.19 -7.96
C TYR A 45 1.43 -8.51 -8.43
N GLY A 46 2.43 -8.35 -7.55
CA GLY A 46 3.84 -8.61 -7.86
C GLY A 46 4.68 -7.37 -8.21
N GLU A 47 4.09 -6.18 -8.29
CA GLU A 47 4.87 -4.93 -8.42
C GLU A 47 5.63 -4.66 -7.10
N LYS A 48 6.91 -5.04 -7.08
CA LYS A 48 7.81 -4.96 -5.91
C LYS A 48 8.38 -3.55 -5.71
N ASN A 49 7.50 -2.59 -5.53
CA ASN A 49 7.85 -1.28 -5.03
C ASN A 49 7.82 -1.31 -3.47
N VAL A 50 8.73 -0.59 -2.82
CA VAL A 50 8.90 -0.62 -1.36
C VAL A 50 7.67 -0.07 -0.65
N GLU A 51 7.05 0.98 -1.20
CA GLU A 51 5.82 1.57 -0.71
C GLU A 51 4.62 0.63 -0.83
N ARG A 52 4.49 -0.11 -1.94
CA ARG A 52 3.43 -1.12 -2.14
C ARG A 52 3.59 -2.29 -1.18
N LEU A 53 4.82 -2.75 -0.94
CA LEU A 53 5.10 -3.78 0.06
C LEU A 53 4.72 -3.30 1.47
N ALA A 54 5.09 -2.06 1.82
CA ALA A 54 4.72 -1.46 3.10
C ALA A 54 3.19 -1.35 3.26
N GLN A 55 2.49 -0.85 2.24
CA GLN A 55 1.02 -0.73 2.22
C GLN A 55 0.32 -2.09 2.39
N ARG A 56 0.79 -3.14 1.68
CA ARG A 56 0.25 -4.51 1.80
C ARG A 56 0.44 -5.09 3.20
N ASN A 57 1.54 -4.74 3.85
CA ASN A 57 1.82 -5.14 5.23
C ASN A 57 1.13 -4.25 6.29
N GLY A 58 0.25 -3.34 5.87
CA GLY A 58 -0.51 -2.46 6.78
C GLY A 58 0.29 -1.27 7.32
N TYR A 59 1.49 -1.01 6.80
CA TYR A 59 2.27 0.18 7.15
C TYR A 59 1.79 1.39 6.35
N THR A 60 1.98 2.57 6.95
CA THR A 60 1.84 3.85 6.25
C THR A 60 3.19 4.29 5.71
N THR A 61 3.19 4.97 4.58
CA THR A 61 4.40 5.51 3.94
C THR A 61 4.30 7.03 3.89
N VAL A 62 5.42 7.71 4.09
CA VAL A 62 5.49 9.18 4.03
C VAL A 62 6.59 9.55 3.05
N THR A 63 6.20 10.16 1.93
CA THR A 63 7.16 10.70 0.96
C THR A 63 7.83 11.93 1.59
N SER A 64 9.16 12.04 1.53
CA SER A 64 9.87 13.11 2.23
C SER A 64 10.97 13.77 1.40
N HIS A 65 11.18 15.05 1.64
CA HIS A 65 12.28 15.82 1.08
C HIS A 65 13.63 15.53 1.77
N ARG A 66 14.71 16.07 1.21
CA ARG A 66 16.05 16.11 1.81
C ARG A 66 16.36 17.52 2.34
N SER A 67 17.50 17.69 3.03
CA SER A 67 17.91 18.98 3.61
C SER A 67 18.37 20.01 2.57
N GLY A 68 18.93 19.56 1.45
CA GLY A 68 19.29 20.36 0.29
C GLY A 68 18.34 20.10 -0.87
N GLU A 69 17.30 20.92 -0.99
CA GLU A 69 16.25 20.77 -2.00
C GLU A 69 16.36 21.81 -3.10
N THR A 70 15.84 21.46 -4.26
CA THR A 70 15.68 22.34 -5.42
C THR A 70 14.21 22.71 -5.60
N GLU A 71 13.85 23.35 -6.70
CA GLU A 71 12.44 23.61 -7.04
C GLU A 71 11.76 22.39 -7.70
N ASP A 72 12.48 21.27 -7.89
CA ASP A 72 11.93 20.04 -8.46
C ASP A 72 10.78 19.50 -7.60
N ALA A 73 9.57 19.45 -8.14
CA ALA A 73 8.38 19.04 -7.40
C ALA A 73 8.05 17.54 -7.50
N THR A 74 8.91 16.71 -8.09
CA THR A 74 8.65 15.28 -8.37
C THR A 74 8.10 14.49 -7.18
N ILE A 75 8.53 14.80 -5.95
CA ILE A 75 8.04 14.11 -4.75
C ILE A 75 6.56 14.38 -4.44
N ALA A 76 6.00 15.49 -4.92
CA ALA A 76 4.57 15.79 -4.82
C ALA A 76 3.76 14.87 -5.74
N ASP A 77 4.16 14.77 -7.01
CA ASP A 77 3.54 13.87 -7.97
C ASP A 77 3.64 12.41 -7.52
N LEU A 78 4.82 12.00 -7.01
CA LEU A 78 5.03 10.66 -6.47
C LEU A 78 4.12 10.34 -5.27
N ALA A 79 3.93 11.29 -4.35
CA ALA A 79 3.08 11.10 -3.18
C ALA A 79 1.61 10.87 -3.58
N VAL A 80 1.11 11.58 -4.59
CA VAL A 80 -0.25 11.41 -5.11
C VAL A 80 -0.35 10.10 -5.90
N ALA A 81 0.58 9.83 -6.82
CA ALA A 81 0.59 8.63 -7.66
C ALA A 81 0.63 7.33 -6.84
N LEU A 82 1.44 7.29 -5.77
CA LEU A 82 1.53 6.14 -4.88
C LEU A 82 0.44 6.10 -3.81
N SER A 83 -0.45 7.09 -3.78
CA SER A 83 -1.52 7.22 -2.78
C SER A 83 -0.99 7.09 -1.35
N THR A 84 0.17 7.71 -1.07
CA THR A 84 0.79 7.65 0.27
C THR A 84 -0.07 8.37 1.31
N GLY A 85 -0.84 9.37 0.87
CA GLY A 85 -1.72 10.19 1.69
C GLY A 85 -0.99 11.15 2.63
N GLN A 86 0.34 11.08 2.69
CA GLN A 86 1.19 11.89 3.55
C GLN A 86 2.49 12.27 2.84
N ILE A 87 2.87 13.53 2.97
CA ILE A 87 4.12 14.08 2.44
C ILE A 87 4.77 15.00 3.47
N LYS A 88 6.10 14.92 3.59
CA LYS A 88 6.91 15.78 4.45
C LYS A 88 7.90 16.58 3.60
N THR A 89 7.51 17.80 3.24
CA THR A 89 8.28 18.69 2.35
C THR A 89 8.74 20.00 3.03
N GLY A 90 8.77 20.02 4.36
CA GLY A 90 9.24 21.16 5.16
C GLY A 90 8.20 22.25 5.38
N SER A 91 8.62 23.38 5.95
CA SER A 91 7.71 24.52 6.21
C SER A 91 7.19 25.15 4.91
N ALA A 92 6.04 25.82 4.99
CA ALA A 92 5.50 26.68 3.93
C ALA A 92 6.29 28.01 3.81
N SER A 93 7.60 27.88 3.61
CA SER A 93 8.53 28.99 3.42
C SER A 93 9.72 28.50 2.61
N ARG A 94 10.37 29.43 1.90
CA ARG A 94 11.42 29.17 0.89
C ARG A 94 10.90 28.49 -0.38
N THR A 95 11.43 28.92 -1.52
CA THR A 95 10.89 28.57 -2.85
C THR A 95 11.00 27.08 -3.17
N ASP A 96 12.09 26.43 -2.78
CA ASP A 96 12.35 25.00 -2.94
C ASP A 96 11.23 24.12 -2.35
N ARG A 97 10.68 24.52 -1.20
CA ARG A 97 9.58 23.82 -0.51
C ARG A 97 8.22 24.20 -1.09
N MET A 98 8.03 25.50 -1.35
CA MET A 98 6.80 26.02 -1.93
C MET A 98 6.50 25.41 -3.30
N ALA A 99 7.52 25.08 -4.09
CA ALA A 99 7.34 24.40 -5.37
C ALA A 99 6.52 23.10 -5.25
N LYS A 100 6.75 22.30 -4.20
CA LYS A 100 6.02 21.04 -3.95
C LYS A 100 4.59 21.29 -3.52
N TYR A 101 4.36 22.26 -2.63
CA TYR A 101 3.00 22.64 -2.22
C TYR A 101 2.18 23.17 -3.39
N ASN A 102 2.78 24.03 -4.21
CA ASN A 102 2.13 24.56 -5.42
C ASN A 102 1.82 23.45 -6.41
N GLN A 103 2.70 22.44 -6.53
CA GLN A 103 2.43 21.29 -7.37
C GLN A 103 1.27 20.45 -6.84
N LEU A 104 1.15 20.23 -5.54
CA LEU A 104 0.00 19.54 -4.95
C LEU A 104 -1.32 20.28 -5.24
N LEU A 105 -1.32 21.62 -5.17
CA LEU A 105 -2.48 22.44 -5.53
C LEU A 105 -2.85 22.28 -7.02
N ARG A 106 -1.86 22.28 -7.92
CA ARG A 106 -2.10 22.03 -9.35
C ARG A 106 -2.65 20.63 -9.60
N ILE A 107 -2.13 19.62 -8.92
CA ILE A 107 -2.63 18.23 -9.05
C ILE A 107 -4.06 18.14 -8.53
N GLU A 108 -4.38 18.78 -7.41
CA GLU A 108 -5.74 18.81 -6.87
C GLU A 108 -6.71 19.50 -7.84
N GLU A 109 -6.32 20.64 -8.42
CA GLU A 109 -7.09 21.33 -9.46
C GLU A 109 -7.33 20.44 -10.70
N GLN A 110 -6.30 19.71 -11.14
CA GLN A 110 -6.39 18.79 -12.29
C GLN A 110 -7.32 17.60 -12.03
N LEU A 111 -7.30 17.04 -10.81
CA LEU A 111 -8.14 15.92 -10.41
C LEU A 111 -9.58 16.35 -10.11
N GLY A 112 -9.79 17.60 -9.68
CA GLY A 112 -11.09 18.17 -9.39
C GLY A 112 -11.89 17.30 -8.40
N PRO A 113 -13.14 16.91 -8.72
CA PRO A 113 -13.98 16.09 -7.83
C PRO A 113 -13.42 14.70 -7.49
N ALA A 114 -12.45 14.19 -8.26
CA ALA A 114 -11.82 12.89 -7.98
C ALA A 114 -10.77 12.98 -6.87
N ALA A 115 -10.30 14.18 -6.53
CA ALA A 115 -9.33 14.37 -5.45
C ALA A 115 -9.98 14.14 -4.08
N ILE A 116 -9.37 13.29 -3.26
CA ILE A 116 -9.77 13.08 -1.86
C ILE A 116 -8.62 13.49 -0.96
N TYR A 117 -8.87 14.47 -0.08
CA TYR A 117 -7.91 14.89 0.92
C TYR A 117 -7.74 13.82 2.01
N GLY A 118 -6.50 13.36 2.23
CA GLY A 118 -6.19 12.27 3.15
C GLY A 118 -6.56 12.53 4.62
N GLY A 119 -6.53 13.79 5.07
CA GLY A 119 -6.99 14.28 6.38
C GLY A 119 -7.07 13.25 7.53
N ALA A 120 -8.24 13.17 8.17
CA ALA A 120 -8.50 12.25 9.28
C ALA A 120 -8.70 10.78 8.86
N LEU A 121 -8.81 10.49 7.55
CA LEU A 121 -9.00 9.12 7.06
C LEU A 121 -7.81 8.21 7.43
N PHE A 122 -6.59 8.77 7.50
CA PHE A 122 -5.40 7.98 7.81
C PHE A 122 -5.21 7.66 9.30
N PHE A 123 -5.74 8.48 10.21
CA PHE A 123 -5.66 8.20 11.65
C PHE A 123 -6.53 7.02 12.10
N ARG A 124 -7.50 6.58 11.29
CA ARG A 124 -8.43 5.48 11.65
C ARG A 124 -7.88 4.07 11.45
N ARG A 125 -6.78 3.88 10.72
CA ARG A 125 -6.22 2.52 10.48
C ARG A 125 -5.39 1.96 11.65
N GLY A 126 -5.06 2.79 12.65
CA GLY A 126 -4.28 2.37 13.82
C GLY A 126 -5.09 1.79 15.00
N THR A 127 -6.43 1.85 14.99
CA THR A 127 -7.25 1.56 16.18
C THR A 127 -8.28 0.44 16.02
N ALA A 128 -8.34 -0.25 14.87
CA ALA A 128 -9.26 -1.37 14.66
C ALA A 128 -8.62 -2.76 14.91
N ARG A 129 -7.79 -2.88 15.95
CA ARG A 129 -7.39 -4.16 16.56
C ARG A 129 -7.21 -3.97 18.08
N ARG A 130 -8.33 -3.90 18.79
CA ARG A 130 -8.49 -4.44 20.14
C ARG A 130 -9.87 -5.06 20.23
#